data_AF-A0A6S6W6U1-F1
#
_entry.id   AF-A0A6S6W6U1-F1
#
_cell.length_a   1.000
_cell.length_b   1.000
_cell.length_c   1.000
_cell.angle_alpha   90.00
_cell.angle_beta   90.00
_cell.angle_gamma   90.00
#
_symmetry.space_group_name_H-M   'P 1'
#
loop_
_entity.id
_entity.type
_entity.pdbx_description
1 polymer ?
#
loop_
_entity_poly.entity_id
_entity_poly.type
_entity_poly.pdbx_seq_one_letter_code
_entity_poly.pdbx_strand_id
1 'polypeptide(L)'
;MAALRYVVSIVACTDSRSLYNCLVKLGTTKEKRLIIDIMALREAYERSDLMDICWIDGRDNPVDAITKAASNSALGHLIDTNELELRVQGWVNCDSKGTEHTSKEGSI
;
A
#
# COMPACT_ATOMS: atom_id res chain seq x y z
N MET A 1 10.72 1.87 33.21
CA MET A 1 9.99 1.11 32.18
C MET A 1 10.45 1.60 30.82
N ALA A 2 11.13 0.76 30.05
CA ALA A 2 11.54 1.10 28.69
C ALA A 2 10.39 0.75 27.74
N ALA A 3 9.94 1.71 26.92
CA ALA A 3 8.98 1.46 25.86
C ALA A 3 9.72 1.04 24.60
N LEU A 4 9.42 -0.15 24.09
CA LEU A 4 9.88 -0.57 22.77
C LEU A 4 8.94 0.06 21.72
N ARG A 5 9.46 0.99 20.92
CA ARG A 5 8.74 1.50 19.74
C ARG A 5 9.04 0.59 18.56
N TYR A 6 8.02 -0.13 18.10
CA TYR A 6 8.05 -0.93 16.88
C TYR A 6 7.26 -0.21 15.79
N VAL A 7 7.87 -0.01 14.63
CA VAL A 7 7.19 0.52 13.43
C VAL A 7 6.60 -0.68 12.70
N VAL A 8 5.27 -0.75 12.64
CA VAL A 8 4.58 -1.78 11.85
C VAL A 8 4.60 -1.33 10.39
N SER A 9 5.23 -2.12 9.52
CA SER A 9 5.12 -1.91 8.08
C SER A 9 3.73 -2.34 7.62
N ILE A 10 3.01 -1.44 6.95
CA ILE A 10 1.69 -1.72 6.38
C ILE A 10 1.85 -1.87 4.86
N VAL A 11 1.42 -3.03 4.36
CA VAL A 11 1.30 -3.34 2.94
C VAL A 11 -0.18 -3.20 2.55
N ALA A 12 -0.50 -2.27 1.66
CA ALA A 12 -1.85 -2.05 1.16
C ALA A 12 -2.05 -2.71 -0.20
N CYS A 13 -2.96 -3.69 -0.26
CA CYS A 13 -3.34 -4.36 -1.51
C CYS A 13 -4.66 -3.81 -2.05
N THR A 14 -4.74 -3.61 -3.37
CA THR A 14 -5.98 -3.23 -4.06
C THR A 14 -6.12 -3.99 -5.38
N ASP A 15 -7.33 -4.43 -5.73
CA ASP A 15 -7.65 -4.98 -7.05
C ASP A 15 -8.08 -3.89 -8.06
N SER A 16 -8.30 -2.67 -7.58
CA SER A 16 -8.70 -1.53 -8.39
C SER A 16 -7.50 -0.89 -9.08
N ARG A 17 -7.32 -1.19 -10.37
CA ARG A 17 -6.27 -0.60 -11.21
C ARG A 17 -6.35 0.92 -11.26
N SER A 18 -7.55 1.51 -11.25
CA SER A 18 -7.73 2.96 -11.27
C SER A 18 -7.22 3.60 -9.97
N LEU A 19 -7.52 3.00 -8.82
CA LEU A 19 -7.02 3.46 -7.52
C LEU A 19 -5.51 3.32 -7.43
N TYR A 20 -4.94 2.17 -7.82
CA TYR A 20 -3.50 1.96 -7.86
C TYR A 20 -2.78 3.02 -8.71
N ASN A 21 -3.23 3.25 -9.94
CA ASN A 21 -2.67 4.29 -10.79
C ASN A 21 -2.81 5.68 -10.16
N CYS A 22 -3.93 5.94 -9.50
CA CYS A 22 -4.18 7.22 -8.86
C CYS A 22 -3.31 7.46 -7.62
N LEU A 23 -2.85 6.41 -6.94
CA LEU A 23 -1.89 6.48 -5.82
C LEU A 23 -0.44 6.54 -6.31
N VAL A 24 -0.07 5.74 -7.30
CA VAL A 24 1.34 5.62 -7.75
C VAL A 24 1.73 6.72 -8.74
N LYS A 25 0.89 7.06 -9.72
CA LYS A 25 1.28 7.87 -10.88
C LYS A 25 0.91 9.36 -10.78
N LEU A 26 0.54 9.85 -9.60
CA LEU A 26 -0.02 11.20 -9.42
C LEU A 26 -1.18 11.48 -10.40
N GLY A 27 -1.94 10.44 -10.73
CA GLY A 27 -3.09 10.57 -11.62
C GLY A 27 -4.14 11.48 -10.98
N THR A 28 -4.71 12.39 -11.77
CA THR A 28 -5.76 13.28 -11.29
C THR A 28 -7.13 12.61 -11.44
N THR A 29 -7.94 12.61 -10.38
CA THR A 29 -9.36 12.28 -10.46
C THR A 29 -10.19 13.56 -10.38
N LYS A 30 -11.33 13.59 -11.08
CA LYS A 30 -12.28 14.72 -11.03
C LYS A 30 -13.30 14.58 -9.90
N GLU A 31 -13.32 13.43 -9.23
CA GLU A 31 -14.28 13.14 -8.18
C GLU A 31 -13.79 13.73 -6.84
N LYS A 32 -14.50 14.74 -6.34
CA LYS A 32 -14.03 15.57 -5.22
C LYS A 32 -13.81 14.80 -3.93
N ARG A 33 -14.64 13.80 -3.62
CA ARG A 33 -14.50 13.02 -2.37
C ARG A 33 -13.28 12.12 -2.46
N LEU A 34 -13.13 11.40 -3.58
CA LEU A 34 -11.96 10.56 -3.82
C LEU A 34 -10.64 11.32 -3.77
N ILE A 35 -10.58 12.59 -4.20
CA ILE A 35 -9.38 13.44 -4.04
C ILE A 35 -8.95 13.51 -2.57
N ILE A 36 -9.89 13.72 -1.64
CA ILE A 36 -9.57 13.86 -0.20
C ILE A 36 -8.97 12.56 0.33
N ASP A 37 -9.61 11.44 0.03
CA ASP A 37 -9.16 10.13 0.50
C ASP A 37 -7.80 9.74 -0.10
N ILE A 38 -7.57 10.02 -1.39
CA ILE A 38 -6.27 9.80 -2.04
C ILE A 38 -5.20 10.70 -1.42
N MET A 39 -5.49 11.97 -1.15
CA MET A 39 -4.50 12.88 -0.54
C MET A 39 -4.12 12.42 0.87
N ALA A 40 -5.06 11.92 1.67
CA ALA A 40 -4.78 11.33 2.97
C ALA A 40 -3.89 10.08 2.87
N LEU A 41 -4.17 9.19 1.92
CA LEU A 41 -3.33 8.01 1.67
C LEU A 41 -1.92 8.39 1.20
N ARG A 42 -1.78 9.43 0.37
CA ARG A 42 -0.48 9.96 -0.07
C ARG A 42 0.33 10.52 1.08
N GLU A 43 -0.30 11.30 1.96
CA GLU A 43 0.36 11.84 3.14
C GLU A 43 0.84 10.72 4.08
N ALA A 44 0.03 9.68 4.28
CA ALA A 44 0.44 8.52 5.08
C ALA A 44 1.61 7.75 4.44
N TYR A 45 1.61 7.63 3.11
CA TYR A 45 2.73 7.04 2.36
C TYR A 45 4.01 7.88 2.49
N GLU A 46 3.92 9.21 2.34
CA GLU A 46 5.05 10.14 2.52
C GLU A 46 5.64 10.10 3.93
N ARG A 47 4.79 9.91 4.95
CA ARG A 47 5.21 9.74 6.35
C ARG A 47 5.83 8.37 6.66
N SER A 48 5.87 7.46 5.67
CA SER A 48 6.30 6.06 5.84
C SER A 48 5.45 5.25 6.82
N ASP A 49 4.19 5.67 7.06
CA ASP A 49 3.22 4.89 7.84
C ASP A 49 2.59 3.76 6.99
N LEU A 50 2.67 3.89 5.66
CA LEU A 50 2.27 2.92 4.64
C LEU A 50 3.48 2.66 3.73
N MET A 51 3.99 1.44 3.77
CA MET A 51 5.32 1.15 3.22
C MET A 51 5.21 0.62 1.78
N ASP A 52 4.13 -0.09 1.46
CA ASP A 52 3.99 -0.75 0.17
C ASP A 52 2.56 -0.70 -0.37
N ILE A 53 2.43 -0.48 -1.68
CA ILE A 53 1.14 -0.51 -2.38
C ILE A 53 1.20 -1.55 -3.49
N CYS A 54 0.31 -2.54 -3.41
CA CYS A 54 0.22 -3.65 -4.35
C CYS A 54 -1.07 -3.57 -5.16
N TRP A 55 -0.95 -3.69 -6.47
CA TRP A 55 -2.08 -4.01 -7.32
C TRP A 55 -2.17 -5.53 -7.46
N ILE A 56 -3.31 -6.12 -7.12
CA ILE A 56 -3.55 -7.56 -7.12
C ILE A 56 -4.70 -7.95 -8.06
N ASP A 57 -4.78 -9.22 -8.42
CA ASP A 57 -5.95 -9.78 -9.11
C ASP A 57 -7.12 -9.92 -8.12
N GLY A 58 -8.31 -9.38 -8.46
CA GLY A 58 -9.48 -9.40 -7.58
C GLY A 58 -9.96 -10.82 -7.21
N ARG A 59 -9.64 -11.83 -8.01
CA ARG A 59 -9.97 -13.23 -7.69
C ARG A 59 -9.31 -13.73 -6.40
N ASP A 60 -8.18 -13.15 -6.01
CA ASP A 60 -7.48 -13.51 -4.76
C ASP A 60 -7.67 -12.47 -3.66
N ASN A 61 -8.50 -11.44 -3.87
CA ASN A 61 -8.70 -10.39 -2.89
C ASN A 61 -9.68 -10.84 -1.79
N PRO A 62 -9.25 -11.16 -0.55
CA PRO A 62 -10.16 -11.66 0.48
C PRO A 62 -11.25 -10.65 0.85
N VAL A 63 -11.05 -9.36 0.56
CA VAL A 63 -12.03 -8.29 0.82
C VAL A 63 -13.27 -8.41 -0.07
N ASP A 64 -13.16 -9.06 -1.24
CA ASP A 64 -14.32 -9.30 -2.10
C ASP A 64 -15.37 -10.16 -1.41
N ALA A 65 -14.96 -11.15 -0.61
CA ALA A 65 -15.89 -11.97 0.18
C ALA A 65 -16.70 -11.16 1.20
N ILE A 66 -16.23 -9.96 1.57
CA ILE A 66 -16.89 -9.05 2.53
C ILE A 66 -17.73 -8.00 1.80
N THR A 67 -17.27 -7.53 0.64
CA THR A 67 -17.85 -6.37 -0.07
C THR A 67 -18.79 -6.73 -1.20
N LYS A 68 -18.74 -7.97 -1.71
CA LYS A 68 -19.54 -8.45 -2.84
C LYS A 68 -20.48 -9.56 -2.38
N ALA A 69 -21.66 -9.64 -3.02
CA ALA A 69 -22.63 -10.69 -2.76
C ALA A 69 -22.14 -12.08 -3.25
N ALA A 70 -21.32 -12.11 -4.29
CA ALA A 70 -20.61 -13.30 -4.73
C ALA A 70 -19.24 -13.35 -4.05
N SER A 71 -19.07 -14.29 -3.14
CA SER A 71 -17.80 -14.49 -2.43
C SER A 71 -16.75 -15.15 -3.33
N ASN A 72 -15.50 -14.70 -3.24
CA ASN A 72 -14.36 -15.50 -3.69
C ASN A 72 -13.89 -16.45 -2.57
N SER A 73 -13.08 -17.46 -2.93
CA SER A 73 -12.55 -18.43 -1.97
C SER A 73 -11.36 -17.91 -1.16
N ALA A 74 -10.83 -16.73 -1.49
CA ALA A 74 -9.61 -16.18 -0.90
C ALA A 74 -9.70 -16.02 0.62
N LEU A 75 -10.83 -15.50 1.13
CA LEU A 75 -11.04 -15.37 2.58
C LEU A 75 -11.16 -16.73 3.27
N GLY A 76 -11.82 -17.70 2.63
CA GLY A 76 -11.94 -19.08 3.14
C GLY A 76 -10.57 -19.74 3.26
N HIS A 77 -9.75 -19.67 2.20
CA HIS A 77 -8.38 -20.17 2.23
C HIS A 77 -7.55 -19.50 3.33
N LEU A 78 -7.64 -18.17 3.49
CA LEU A 78 -6.95 -17.45 4.56
C LEU A 78 -7.34 -17.99 5.95
N ILE A 79 -8.61 -18.27 6.19
CA ILE A 79 -9.08 -18.79 7.48
C ILE A 79 -8.60 -20.22 7.70
N ASP A 80 -8.63 -21.06 6.66
CA ASP A 80 -8.31 -22.48 6.74
C ASP A 80 -6.80 -22.75 6.86
N THR A 81 -5.96 -21.97 6.17
CA THR A 81 -4.51 -22.19 6.10
C THR A 81 -3.70 -21.18 6.89
N ASN A 82 -4.31 -20.06 7.30
CA ASN A 82 -3.61 -18.90 7.87
C ASN A 82 -2.53 -18.31 6.93
N GLU A 83 -2.67 -18.56 5.62
CA GLU A 83 -1.78 -18.05 4.57
C GLU A 83 -2.59 -17.24 3.56
N LEU A 84 -1.96 -16.18 3.04
CA LEU A 84 -2.56 -15.33 2.01
C LEU A 84 -1.69 -15.37 0.74
N GLU A 85 -2.22 -15.98 -0.32
CA GLU A 85 -1.59 -16.00 -1.64
C GLU A 85 -2.23 -14.93 -2.54
N LEU A 86 -1.44 -13.94 -2.96
CA LEU A 86 -1.93 -12.83 -3.79
C LEU A 86 -1.19 -12.81 -5.12
N ARG A 87 -1.92 -12.83 -6.24
CA ARG A 87 -1.34 -12.56 -7.56
C ARG A 87 -1.11 -11.05 -7.73
N VAL A 88 0.10 -10.61 -7.44
CA VAL A 88 0.53 -9.21 -7.62
C VAL A 88 0.75 -8.91 -9.10
N GLN A 89 0.04 -7.90 -9.61
CA GLN A 89 0.17 -7.37 -10.97
C GLN A 89 1.05 -6.11 -11.05
N GLY A 90 1.23 -5.40 -9.93
CA GLY A 90 2.12 -4.25 -9.83
C GLY A 90 2.43 -3.91 -8.37
N TRP A 91 3.59 -3.35 -8.12
CA TRP A 91 4.05 -3.01 -6.77
C TRP A 91 4.89 -1.73 -6.80
N VAL A 92 4.77 -0.92 -5.74
CA VAL A 92 5.71 0.17 -5.43
C VAL A 92 6.16 0.02 -3.98
N ASN A 93 7.48 0.02 -3.79
CA ASN A 93 8.11 0.01 -2.47
C ASN A 93 8.46 1.45 -2.07
N CYS A 94 8.12 1.82 -0.83
CA CYS A 94 8.65 2.99 -0.16
C CYS A 94 9.97 2.64 0.54
N ASP A 95 11.02 2.33 -0.23
CA ASP A 95 12.33 2.08 0.34
C ASP A 95 12.86 3.39 0.93
N SER A 96 13.06 3.42 2.25
CA SER A 96 13.76 4.49 2.94
C SER A 96 15.25 4.46 2.58
N LYS A 97 15.61 5.00 1.42
CA LYS A 97 16.99 5.39 1.09
C LYS A 97 17.04 6.89 0.82
N GLY A 98 17.28 7.62 1.91
CA GLY A 98 17.42 9.07 1.89
C GLY A 98 18.01 9.61 3.18
N THR A 99 19.17 9.13 3.60
CA THR A 99 20.04 9.87 4.52
C THR A 99 21.50 9.48 4.26
N GLU A 100 22.03 9.97 3.15
CA GLU A 100 23.46 10.29 3.05
C GLU A 100 23.57 11.82 3.13
N HIS A 101 23.92 12.30 4.31
CA HIS A 101 24.44 13.65 4.52
C HIS A 101 25.82 13.50 5.17
N THR A 102 26.70 14.44 4.80
CA THR A 102 28.09 14.68 5.26
C THR A 102 29.14 13.92 4.44
N SER A 103 30.12 14.55 3.77
CA SER A 103 30.71 15.89 3.92
C SER A 103 31.26 16.41 2.59
N LYS A 104 31.02 17.69 2.29
CA LYS A 104 31.92 18.44 1.41
C LYS A 104 33.21 18.67 2.18
N GLU A 105 34.31 18.06 1.76
CA GLU A 105 35.64 18.60 2.03
C GLU A 105 36.05 19.47 0.84
N GLY A 106 36.37 20.72 1.16
CA GLY A 106 36.85 21.68 0.18
C GLY A 106 38.27 21.34 -0.27
N SER A 107 38.59 21.71 -1.51
CA SER A 107 39.95 22.09 -1.84
C SER A 107 39.89 23.42 -2.57
N ILE A 108 40.52 24.41 -1.93
CA ILE A 108 41.11 25.57 -2.60
C ILE A 108 42.23 25.04 -3.50
#